data_AF-A0A8I2E6K8-F1
#
_entry.id   AF-A0A8I2E6K8-F1
#
_cell.length_a   1.000
_cell.length_b   1.000
_cell.length_c   1.000
_cell.angle_alpha   90.00
_cell.angle_beta   90.00
_cell.angle_gamma   90.00
#
_symmetry.space_group_name_H-M   'P 1'
#
loop_
_entity.id
_entity.type
_entity.pdbx_description
1 polymer ?
#
loop_
_entity_poly.entity_id
_entity_poly.type
_entity_poly.pdbx_seq_one_letter_code
_entity_poly.pdbx_strand_id
1 'polypeptide(L)' 'MTRESESGLPIEPVYGPDALEGWDAGEKLGEPGKYPFTRGVYPSMYTGRPWTMRQY' A
#
# COMPACT_ATOMS: atom_id res chain seq x y z
N MET A 1 -15.56 -2.64 21.12
CA MET A 1 -16.35 -2.16 19.97
C MET A 1 -15.38 -2.06 18.82
N THR A 2 -15.37 -3.03 17.91
CA THR A 2 -14.46 -3.03 16.76
C THR A 2 -14.90 -1.91 15.82
N ARG A 3 -13.97 -1.04 15.44
CA ARG A 3 -14.24 0.03 14.47
C ARG A 3 -14.26 -0.60 13.09
N GLU A 4 -15.14 -0.17 12.20
CA GLU A 4 -15.17 -0.65 10.81
C GLU A 4 -14.79 0.49 9.85
N SER A 5 -14.22 0.15 8.69
CA SER A 5 -14.04 1.10 7.59
C SER A 5 -15.36 1.34 6.85
N GLU A 6 -15.41 2.36 6.00
CA GLU A 6 -16.54 2.61 5.08
C GLU A 6 -16.81 1.43 4.12
N SER A 7 -15.83 0.55 3.92
CA SER A 7 -15.95 -0.68 3.14
C SER A 7 -16.32 -1.91 3.96
N GLY A 8 -16.61 -1.76 5.26
CA GLY A 8 -17.00 -2.84 6.16
C GLY A 8 -15.85 -3.74 6.62
N LEU A 9 -14.59 -3.28 6.53
CA LEU A 9 -13.44 -4.04 7.03
C LEU A 9 -13.22 -3.72 8.52
N PRO A 10 -12.98 -4.73 9.38
CA PRO A 10 -12.68 -4.51 10.78
C PRO A 10 -11.33 -3.80 10.93
N ILE A 11 -11.29 -2.82 11.84
CA ILE A 11 -10.12 -2.03 12.21
C ILE A 11 -9.74 -2.38 13.65
N GLU A 12 -8.58 -3.00 13.79
CA GLU A 12 -8.01 -3.34 15.09
C GLU A 12 -7.40 -2.11 15.78
N PRO A 13 -7.41 -2.03 17.12
CA PRO A 13 -6.82 -0.90 17.85
C PRO A 13 -5.32 -0.73 17.62
N VAL A 14 -4.60 -1.84 17.38
CA VAL A 14 -3.15 -1.89 17.14
C VAL A 14 -2.85 -3.02 16.15
N TYR A 15 -1.99 -2.75 15.16
CA TYR A 15 -1.48 -3.76 14.21
C TYR A 15 -0.01 -4.04 14.52
N GLY A 16 0.31 -5.26 14.92
CA GLY A 16 1.67 -5.73 15.16
C GLY A 16 2.21 -6.60 14.02
N PRO A 17 3.42 -7.18 14.17
CA PRO A 17 3.98 -8.11 13.19
C PRO A 17 3.11 -9.36 12.95
N ASP A 18 2.34 -9.78 13.96
CA ASP A 18 1.36 -10.86 13.91
C ASP A 18 0.22 -10.59 12.91
N ALA A 19 -0.14 -9.32 12.69
CA ALA A 19 -1.12 -8.95 11.67
C ALA A 19 -0.65 -9.23 10.22
N LEU A 20 0.63 -9.55 10.03
CA LEU A 20 1.21 -9.94 8.73
C LEU A 20 1.48 -11.46 8.66
N GLU A 21 0.93 -12.27 9.57
CA GLU A 21 1.10 -13.72 9.52
C GLU A 21 0.63 -14.28 8.16
N GLY A 22 1.51 -15.04 7.49
CA GLY A 22 1.25 -15.58 6.15
C GLY A 22 1.32 -14.55 5.00
N TRP A 23 1.76 -13.32 5.26
CA TRP A 23 1.94 -12.29 4.23
C TRP A 23 3.40 -12.21 3.76
N ASP A 24 3.63 -12.47 2.47
CA ASP A 24 4.96 -12.35 1.84
C ASP A 24 5.13 -10.98 1.18
N ALA A 25 6.08 -10.20 1.68
CA ALA A 25 6.43 -8.89 1.14
C ALA A 25 7.06 -8.97 -0.26
N GLY A 26 7.87 -9.99 -0.54
CA GLY A 26 8.52 -10.16 -1.84
C GLY A 26 7.51 -10.33 -2.96
N GLU A 27 6.49 -11.15 -2.72
CA GLU A 27 5.42 -11.42 -3.70
C GLU A 27 4.38 -10.31 -3.76
N LYS A 28 3.91 -9.81 -2.61
CA LYS A 28 2.76 -8.90 -2.55
C LYS A 28 3.13 -7.42 -2.61
N LEU A 29 4.32 -7.05 -2.12
CA LEU A 29 4.78 -5.67 -2.10
C LEU A 29 5.76 -5.36 -3.24
N GLY A 30 6.73 -6.25 -3.48
CA GLY A 30 7.67 -6.16 -4.60
C GLY A 30 8.53 -4.88 -4.62
N GLU A 31 9.28 -4.67 -5.70
CA GLU A 31 10.13 -3.47 -5.88
C GLU A 31 9.40 -2.35 -6.65
N PRO A 32 9.71 -1.06 -6.39
CA PRO A 32 9.16 0.05 -7.17
C PRO A 32 9.44 -0.11 -8.67
N GLY A 33 8.43 0.12 -9.50
CA GLY A 33 8.54 -0.01 -10.97
C GLY A 33 8.61 -1.44 -11.49
N LYS A 34 8.34 -2.45 -10.65
CA LYS A 34 8.22 -3.86 -11.05
C LYS A 34 6.89 -4.44 -10.57
N TYR A 35 6.37 -5.46 -11.28
CA TYR A 35 5.20 -6.21 -10.84
C TYR A 35 5.41 -6.71 -9.39
N PRO A 36 4.39 -6.66 -8.50
CA PRO A 36 2.98 -6.28 -8.73
C PRO A 36 2.68 -4.78 -8.73
N PHE A 37 3.70 -3.92 -8.74
CA PHE A 37 3.60 -2.46 -8.74
C PHE A 37 2.93 -1.86 -7.50
N THR A 38 2.83 -2.62 -6.41
CA THR A 38 2.25 -2.16 -5.14
C THR A 38 2.98 -0.93 -4.58
N ARG A 39 4.31 -0.84 -4.79
CA ARG A 39 5.14 0.33 -4.43
C ARG A 39 5.15 1.46 -5.48
N GLY A 40 4.33 1.35 -6.52
CA GLY A 40 4.23 2.30 -7.62
C GLY A 40 4.82 1.78 -8.93
N VAL A 41 4.32 2.32 -10.04
CA VAL A 41 4.64 1.88 -11.41
C VAL A 41 5.97 2.40 -11.94
N TYR A 42 6.59 3.37 -11.29
CA TYR A 42 7.88 3.94 -11.68
C TYR A 42 8.93 3.73 -10.59
N PRO A 43 10.19 3.39 -10.91
CA PRO A 43 11.22 3.15 -9.90
C PRO A 43 11.51 4.33 -8.97
N SER A 44 11.40 5.56 -9.48
CA SER A 44 11.68 6.80 -8.73
C SER A 44 10.42 7.52 -8.24
N MET A 45 9.23 7.14 -8.72
CA MET A 45 7.97 7.84 -8.43
C MET A 45 8.13 9.38 -8.40
N TYR A 46 7.67 10.02 -7.32
CA TYR A 46 7.62 11.47 -7.17
C TYR A 46 8.96 12.12 -6.79
N THR A 47 10.00 11.34 -6.47
CA THR A 47 11.36 11.92 -6.32
C THR A 47 11.98 12.25 -7.67
N GLY A 48 11.54 11.58 -8.75
CA GLY A 48 11.93 11.90 -10.13
C GLY A 48 10.98 12.88 -10.82
N ARG A 49 9.65 12.63 -10.74
CA ARG A 49 8.64 13.50 -11.33
C ARG A 49 7.40 13.54 -10.44
N PRO A 50 7.00 14.71 -9.88
CA PRO A 50 5.75 14.84 -9.14
C PRO A 50 4.53 14.42 -9.98
N TRP A 51 3.43 14.07 -9.31
CA TRP A 51 2.17 13.82 -10.03
C TRP A 51 1.74 15.07 -10.80
N THR A 52 1.06 14.85 -11.92
CA THR A 52 0.48 15.96 -12.69
C THR A 52 -0.65 16.57 -11.88
N MET A 53 -0.54 17.85 -11.51
CA MET A 53 -1.67 18.63 -11.01
C MET A 53 -2.64 18.87 -12.18
N ARG A 54 -3.89 18.43 -12.01
CA ARG A 54 -4.95 18.57 -13.02
C ARG A 54 -6.03 19.47 -12.44
N GLN A 55 -6.06 20.71 -12.92
CA GLN A 55 -6.99 21.74 -12.46
C GLN A 55 -8.38 21.63 -13.11
N TYR A 56 -8.47 20.84 -14.19
CA TYR A 56 -9.65 20.65 -15.04
C TYR A 56 -9.76 19.18 -15.41
#